data_AF-A0A098S2T2-F1
#
_entry.id   AF-A0A098S2T2-F1
#
_cell.length_a   1.000
_cell.length_b   1.000
_cell.length_c   1.000
_cell.angle_alpha   90.00
_cell.angle_beta   90.00
_cell.angle_gamma   90.00
#
_symmetry.space_group_name_H-M   'P 1'
#
loop_
_entity.id
_entity.type
_entity.pdbx_description
1 polymer ?
#
loop_
_entity_poly.entity_id
_entity_poly.type
_entity_poly.pdbx_seq_one_letter_code
_entity_poly.pdbx_strand_id
1 'polypeptide(L)' 'MDASNQTQLLLCALRHFGIAVEQRKEQEFLLPGEVQITIEPDGAFYLHRNGQALGRFSDVVRLCTTLQEKAMLENQ' A
#
# COMPACT_ATOMS: atom_id res chain seq x y z
N MET A 1 8.07 -15.41 7.22
CA MET A 1 6.69 -15.05 6.86
C MET A 1 6.57 -15.20 5.36
N ASP A 2 5.57 -15.93 4.86
CA ASP A 2 5.34 -16.08 3.42
C ASP A 2 4.80 -14.79 2.79
N ALA A 3 5.36 -14.38 1.64
CA ALA A 3 4.92 -13.20 0.89
C ALA A 3 3.42 -13.28 0.52
N SER A 4 2.91 -14.49 0.25
CA SER A 4 1.48 -14.74 -0.01
C SER A 4 0.58 -14.29 1.14
N ASN A 5 1.01 -14.43 2.40
CA ASN A 5 0.25 -13.98 3.55
C ASN A 5 0.23 -12.45 3.65
N GLN A 6 1.33 -11.78 3.30
CA GLN A 6 1.40 -10.31 3.31
C GLN A 6 0.55 -9.69 2.20
N THR A 7 0.54 -10.29 1.01
CA THR A 7 -0.35 -9.87 -0.08
C THR A 7 -1.83 -9.98 0.32
N GLN A 8 -2.25 -11.09 0.93
CA GLN A 8 -3.63 -11.24 1.39
C GLN A 8 -4.00 -10.25 2.50
N LEU A 9 -3.08 -10.01 3.43
CA LEU A 9 -3.25 -9.04 4.51
C LEU A 9 -3.40 -7.61 3.96
N LEU A 10 -2.57 -7.23 2.99
CA LEU A 10 -2.65 -5.94 2.29
C LEU A 10 -3.98 -5.76 1.57
N LEU A 11 -4.38 -6.72 0.73
CA LEU A 11 -5.64 -6.65 -0.02
C LEU A 11 -6.85 -6.60 0.91
N CYS A 12 -6.81 -7.36 2.00
CA CYS A 12 -7.87 -7.34 3.01
C CYS A 12 -7.99 -5.97 3.69
N ALA A 13 -6.86 -5.39 4.10
CA ALA A 13 -6.82 -4.07 4.73
C ALA A 13 -7.27 -2.98 3.75
N LEU A 14 -6.69 -2.90 2.54
CA LEU A 14 -7.09 -1.89 1.54
C LEU A 14 -8.60 -1.93 1.25
N ARG A 15 -9.18 -3.13 1.11
CA ARG A 15 -10.63 -3.30 0.96
C ARG A 15 -11.40 -2.84 2.20
N HIS A 16 -10.92 -3.15 3.41
CA HIS A 16 -11.55 -2.71 4.66
C HIS A 16 -11.57 -1.18 4.78
N PHE A 17 -10.49 -0.51 4.36
CA PHE A 17 -10.38 0.95 4.33
C PHE A 17 -11.06 1.60 3.12
N GLY A 18 -11.66 0.81 2.22
CA GLY A 18 -12.32 1.33 1.00
C GLY A 18 -11.36 1.91 -0.03
N ILE A 19 -10.08 1.52 0.00
CA ILE A 19 -9.04 2.00 -0.89
C ILE A 19 -9.02 1.12 -2.15
N ALA A 20 -9.26 1.73 -3.31
CA ALA A 20 -9.14 1.04 -4.59
C ALA A 20 -7.69 0.66 -4.87
N VAL A 21 -7.47 -0.56 -5.36
CA VAL A 21 -6.14 -1.09 -5.67
C VAL A 21 -6.20 -2.02 -6.87
N GLU A 22 -5.21 -1.91 -7.74
CA GLU A 22 -4.96 -2.81 -8.85
C GLU A 22 -3.66 -3.57 -8.58
N GLN A 23 -3.71 -4.90 -8.61
CA GLN A 23 -2.51 -5.71 -8.49
C GLN A 23 -1.81 -5.80 -9.86
N ARG A 24 -0.57 -5.29 -9.94
CA ARG A 24 0.25 -5.33 -11.17
C ARG A 24 1.12 -6.58 -11.23
N LYS A 25 1.70 -6.97 -10.09
CA LYS A 25 2.50 -8.20 -9.91
C LYS A 25 2.20 -8.81 -8.54
N GLU A 26 2.78 -9.97 -8.26
CA GLU A 26 2.56 -10.67 -6.99
C GLU A 26 2.80 -9.80 -5.74
N GLN A 27 3.81 -8.93 -5.79
CA GLN A 27 4.22 -8.05 -4.68
C GLN A 27 4.18 -6.56 -5.07
N GLU A 28 3.43 -6.20 -6.12
CA GLU A 28 3.37 -4.83 -6.66
C GLU A 28 1.91 -4.42 -6.89
N PHE A 29 1.49 -3.34 -6.25
CA PHE A 29 0.12 -2.86 -6.22
C PHE A 29 0.07 -1.38 -6.59
N LEU A 30 -0.88 -1.00 -7.44
CA LEU A 30 -1.09 0.37 -7.88
C LEU A 30 -2.41 0.90 -7.32
N LEU A 31 -2.36 2.05 -6.69
CA LEU A 31 -3.47 2.80 -6.14
C LEU A 31 -3.74 4.02 -7.03
N PRO A 32 -4.94 4.62 -6.96
CA PRO A 32 -5.23 5.91 -7.58
C PRO A 32 -4.20 7.00 -7.20
N GLY A 33 -3.97 7.96 -8.10
CA GLY A 33 -3.03 9.06 -7.84
C GLY A 33 -1.55 8.68 -8.02
N GLU A 34 -1.27 7.65 -8.82
CA GLU A 34 0.08 7.15 -9.13
C GLU A 34 0.86 6.68 -7.90
N VAL A 35 0.13 6.18 -6.91
CA VAL A 35 0.67 5.63 -5.67
C VAL A 35 0.90 4.14 -5.84
N GLN A 36 2.10 3.66 -5.56
CA GLN A 36 2.48 2.26 -5.68
C GLN A 36 2.87 1.70 -4.31
N ILE A 37 2.44 0.47 -4.04
CA ILE A 37 2.85 -0.31 -2.87
C ILE A 37 3.65 -1.51 -3.35
N THR A 38 4.84 -1.70 -2.79
CA THR A 38 5.62 -2.93 -2.93
C THR A 38 5.71 -3.67 -1.61
N ILE A 39 5.78 -5.00 -1.67
CA ILE A 39 6.06 -5.84 -0.50
C ILE A 39 7.51 -6.27 -0.60
N GLU A 40 8.31 -5.91 0.40
CA GLU A 40 9.71 -6.30 0.48
C GLU A 40 9.85 -7.76 0.98
N PRO A 41 10.98 -8.44 0.72
CA PRO A 41 11.20 -9.82 1.16
C PRO A 41 11.10 -10.04 2.67
N ASP A 42 11.32 -8.99 3.46
CA ASP A 42 11.16 -9.02 4.92
C ASP A 42 9.71 -8.80 5.39
N GLY A 43 8.77 -8.65 4.46
CA GLY A 43 7.35 -8.48 4.70
C GLY A 43 6.94 -7.03 4.98
N ALA A 44 7.85 -6.05 4.87
CA ALA A 44 7.50 -4.65 4.98
C ALA A 44 6.80 -4.14 3.71
N PHE A 45 5.90 -3.18 3.88
CA PHE A 45 5.22 -2.47 2.80
C PHE A 45 5.97 -1.17 2.50
N TYR A 46 6.34 -0.97 1.24
CA TYR A 46 6.97 0.25 0.77
C TYR A 46 5.99 1.06 -0.06
N LEU A 47 5.83 2.33 0.29
CA LEU A 47 4.97 3.26 -0.42
C LEU A 47 5.80 4.14 -1.34
N HIS A 48 5.46 4.16 -2.61
CA HIS A 48 6.07 5.00 -3.63
C HIS A 48 4.99 5.88 -4.28
N ARG A 49 5.40 7.04 -4.77
CA ARG A 49 4.56 7.88 -5.63
C ARG A 49 5.43 8.56 -6.67
N ASN A 50 5.09 8.42 -7.95
CA ASN A 50 5.88 8.98 -9.06
C ASN A 50 7.38 8.61 -8.98
N GLY A 51 7.68 7.37 -8.56
CA GLY A 51 9.04 6.88 -8.36
C GLY A 51 9.73 7.36 -7.07
N GLN A 52 9.13 8.27 -6.29
CA GLN A 52 9.67 8.72 -5.02
C GLN A 52 9.16 7.83 -3.87
N ALA A 53 10.07 7.37 -3.02
CA ALA A 53 9.72 6.68 -1.78
C ALA A 53 9.05 7.66 -0.80
N LEU A 54 7.79 7.37 -0.43
CA LEU A 54 7.03 8.12 0.56
C LEU A 54 7.19 7.57 1.97
N GLY A 55 7.45 6.27 2.11
CA GLY A 55 7.66 5.67 3.41
C GLY A 55 7.69 4.14 3.40
N ARG A 56 8.18 3.58 4.50
CA ARG A 56 8.24 2.15 4.78
C ARG A 56 7.39 1.83 6.00
N PHE A 57 6.58 0.79 5.91
CA PHE A 57 5.62 0.39 6.93
C PHE A 57 5.77 -1.09 7.25
N SER A 58 5.94 -1.43 8.53
CA SER A 58 5.91 -2.81 9.01
C SER A 58 4.49 -3.28 9.37
N ASP A 59 3.52 -2.37 9.30
CA ASP A 59 2.14 -2.59 9.74
C ASP A 59 1.16 -2.05 8.70
N VAL A 60 0.22 -2.90 8.27
CA VAL A 60 -0.73 -2.59 7.21
C VAL A 60 -1.78 -1.56 7.63
N VAL A 61 -2.15 -1.53 8.92
CA VAL A 61 -3.13 -0.58 9.44
C VAL A 61 -2.53 0.82 9.39
N ARG A 62 -1.25 0.95 9.76
CA ARG A 62 -0.52 2.22 9.68
C ARG A 62 -0.36 2.69 8.23
N LEU A 63 -0.04 1.78 7.31
CA LEU A 63 0.01 2.07 5.87
C LEU A 63 -1.33 2.60 5.37
N CYS A 64 -2.43 1.89 5.62
CA CYS A 64 -3.77 2.28 5.16
C CYS A 64 -4.24 3.60 5.80
N THR A 65 -3.95 3.82 7.09
CA THR A 65 -4.25 5.09 7.76
C THR A 65 -3.49 6.25 7.09
N THR A 66 -2.20 6.09 6.82
CA THR A 66 -1.40 7.10 6.11
C THR A 66 -1.91 7.37 4.69
N LEU A 67 -2.34 6.31 3.98
CA LEU A 67 -2.96 6.45 2.66
C LEU A 67 -4.26 7.25 2.72
N GLN A 68 -5.10 6.99 3.72
CA GLN A 68 -6.36 7.72 3.91
C GLN A 68 -6.12 9.19 4.27
N GLU A 69 -5.20 9.46 5.19
CA GLU A 69 -4.83 10.83 5.59
C GLU A 69 -4.20 11.61 4.44
N LYS A 70 -3.32 10.98 3.64
CA LYS A 70 -2.67 11.64 2.50
C LYS A 70 -3.57 11.79 1.29
N ALA A 71 -4.49 10.85 1.03
CA ALA A 71 -5.52 11.02 0.00
C ALA A 71 -6.46 12.20 0.33
N MET A 72 -6.65 12.52 1.61
CA MET A 72 -7.39 13.73 2.03
C MET A 72 -6.61 15.04 1.82
N LEU A 73 -5.29 14.99 1.64
CA LEU A 73 -4.46 16.19 1.42
C LEU A 73 -4.48 16.68 -0.04
N GLU A 74 -4.98 15.90 -0.99
CA GLU A 74 -5.01 16.28 -2.42
C GLU A 74 -6.34 16.80 -2.92
N ASN A 75 -7.37 16.82 -2.06
CA ASN A 75 -8.70 17.35 -2.37
C ASN A 75 -8.96 18.72 -1.71
N GLN A 76 -7.91 19.48 -1.37
CA GLN A 76 -8.01 20.87 -0.89
C GLN A 76 -7.34 21.83 -1.86
#